data_AF-A0A1F8SCX9-F1
#
_entry.id   AF-A0A1F8SCX9-F1
#
_cell.length_a   1.000
_cell.length_b   1.000
_cell.length_c   1.000
_cell.angle_alpha   90.00
_cell.angle_beta   90.00
_cell.angle_gamma   90.00
#
_symmetry.space_group_name_H-M   'P 1'
#
loop_
_entity.id
_entity.type
_entity.pdbx_description
1 polymer ?
#
loop_
_entity_poly.entity_id
_entity_poly.type
_entity_poly.pdbx_seq_one_letter_code
_entity_poly.pdbx_strand_id
1 'polypeptide(L)'
;MFGVDGAYGRHYSFLKAVAALWHVVVDPHVRGTFKIDLDQVFPQADLVAATGRSAFEHLTTATWGAHGVDAKGRPVELGMIAGSLVNERDIGRGLFTPDVPYPHGPPAIDEHVFFSRLPQALSTAVEMAERRASWPRDGGTACLERIHVTGGTNGVLVDSLRRQRPFTPGFIGRAEDQAYLLSVLGRTGPRLAYAHAAGLVMRHDKEAFAGESIAAARIGTLVGDYVRVLDFSACVDAISGDGADGAPGPADVKDLIDPFTGCFVSHLPVTVTLLRFGLRLARFVTDGDLAAAHEFALVGARRIGEALDRTLDRSRVRDEIRRERAGWNTCFDALDALEAGIRQGDPGALALRDRGREIIAGCRVGASRAPH
;
A
#
# COMPACT_ATOMS: atom_id res chain seq x y z
N MET A 1 14.72 10.80 1.37
CA MET A 1 13.28 10.93 1.74
C MET A 1 12.44 11.08 0.48
N PHE A 2 12.63 12.13 -0.31
CA PHE A 2 11.90 12.35 -1.55
C PHE A 2 12.56 11.65 -2.74
N GLY A 3 11.75 11.20 -3.70
CA GLY A 3 12.20 10.72 -5.00
C GLY A 3 11.88 9.26 -5.29
N VAL A 4 12.27 8.85 -6.50
CA VAL A 4 12.01 7.51 -7.04
C VAL A 4 13.13 6.50 -6.76
N ASP A 5 14.32 6.99 -6.42
CA ASP A 5 15.49 6.14 -6.17
C ASP A 5 15.50 5.58 -4.76
N GLY A 6 15.83 4.29 -4.65
CA GLY A 6 16.02 3.56 -3.40
C GLY A 6 14.86 2.66 -3.03
N ALA A 7 14.59 2.47 -1.73
CA ALA A 7 13.53 1.55 -1.29
C ALA A 7 12.16 2.00 -1.81
N TYR A 8 11.35 1.02 -2.19
CA TYR A 8 10.10 1.24 -2.92
C TYR A 8 9.07 2.11 -2.17
N GLY A 9 9.12 2.16 -0.83
CA GLY A 9 8.27 3.07 -0.04
C GLY A 9 8.47 4.56 -0.35
N ARG A 10 9.70 4.98 -0.67
CA ARG A 10 9.98 6.37 -1.08
C ARG A 10 9.30 6.68 -2.41
N HIS A 11 9.43 5.77 -3.36
CA HIS A 11 8.82 5.86 -4.67
C HIS A 11 7.29 5.97 -4.56
N TYR A 12 6.65 5.13 -3.74
CA TYR A 12 5.21 5.18 -3.54
C TYR A 12 4.72 6.50 -2.96
N SER A 13 5.38 7.00 -1.91
CA SER A 13 5.04 8.28 -1.30
C SER A 13 5.19 9.44 -2.28
N PHE A 14 6.28 9.42 -3.05
CA PHE A 14 6.55 10.41 -4.09
C PHE A 14 5.47 10.40 -5.18
N LEU A 15 5.09 9.23 -5.72
CA LEU A 15 4.04 9.13 -6.73
C LEU A 15 2.69 9.70 -6.28
N LYS A 16 2.36 9.54 -4.99
CA LYS A 16 1.15 10.16 -4.42
C LYS A 16 1.31 11.68 -4.30
N ALA A 17 2.46 12.15 -3.79
CA ALA A 17 2.75 13.57 -3.61
C ALA A 17 2.77 14.37 -4.93
N VAL A 18 3.19 13.75 -6.04
CA VAL A 18 3.16 14.38 -7.37
C VAL A 18 1.76 14.87 -7.75
N ALA A 19 0.70 14.19 -7.31
CA ALA A 19 -0.67 14.64 -7.58
C ALA A 19 -1.00 15.99 -6.92
N ALA A 20 -0.52 16.21 -5.69
CA ALA A 20 -0.68 17.49 -5.00
C ALA A 20 0.14 18.59 -5.68
N LEU A 21 1.35 18.28 -6.15
CA LEU A 21 2.13 19.23 -6.96
C LEU A 21 1.39 19.59 -8.26
N TRP A 22 0.87 18.59 -8.98
CA TRP A 22 0.15 18.78 -10.23
C TRP A 22 -1.11 19.64 -10.06
N HIS A 23 -1.85 19.42 -8.97
CA HIS A 23 -2.98 20.24 -8.55
C HIS A 23 -2.61 21.72 -8.43
N VAL A 24 -1.48 22.01 -7.76
CA VAL A 24 -1.04 23.38 -7.51
C VAL A 24 -0.47 24.05 -8.77
N VAL A 25 0.38 23.34 -9.52
CA VAL A 25 1.18 23.98 -10.58
C VAL A 25 0.61 23.84 -11.98
N VAL A 26 -0.16 22.79 -12.26
CA VAL A 26 -0.69 22.53 -13.60
C VAL A 26 -2.17 22.85 -13.67
N ASP A 27 -2.99 22.14 -12.89
CA ASP A 27 -4.44 22.16 -13.00
C ASP A 27 -5.13 21.89 -11.63
N PRO A 28 -5.81 22.89 -11.03
CA PRO A 28 -6.52 22.73 -9.76
C PRO A 28 -7.74 21.80 -9.85
N HIS A 29 -8.15 21.38 -11.04
CA HIS A 29 -9.17 20.36 -11.23
C HIS A 29 -8.66 18.92 -11.02
N VAL A 30 -7.35 18.71 -10.85
CA VAL A 30 -6.82 17.41 -10.42
C VAL A 30 -7.22 17.17 -8.96
N ARG A 31 -8.16 16.26 -8.72
CA ARG A 31 -8.72 15.99 -7.39
C ARG A 31 -8.10 14.79 -6.68
N GLY A 32 -7.38 13.93 -7.39
CA GLY A 32 -6.82 12.71 -6.82
C GLY A 32 -5.84 12.02 -7.76
N THR A 33 -5.27 10.92 -7.28
CA THR A 33 -4.39 10.03 -8.05
C THR A 33 -4.77 8.60 -7.82
N PHE A 34 -4.53 7.75 -8.81
CA PHE A 34 -4.75 6.32 -8.77
C PHE A 34 -3.50 5.62 -9.31
N LYS A 35 -2.92 4.72 -8.51
CA LYS A 35 -1.79 3.88 -8.93
C LYS A 35 -2.34 2.77 -9.83
N ILE A 36 -1.61 2.44 -10.89
CA ILE A 36 -1.83 1.27 -11.75
C ILE A 36 -0.44 0.71 -12.02
N ASP A 37 -0.20 -0.56 -11.66
CA ASP A 37 1.08 -1.20 -11.96
C ASP A 37 1.14 -1.63 -13.44
N LEU A 38 2.34 -1.76 -14.00
CA LEU A 38 2.53 -2.02 -15.44
C LEU A 38 1.95 -3.37 -15.90
N ASP A 39 1.87 -4.32 -14.98
CA ASP A 39 1.29 -5.64 -15.16
C ASP A 39 -0.20 -5.70 -14.77
N GLN A 40 -0.85 -4.55 -14.62
CA GLN A 40 -2.26 -4.44 -14.25
C GLN A 40 -3.06 -3.69 -15.30
N VAL A 41 -4.25 -4.20 -15.59
CA VAL A 41 -5.16 -3.60 -16.56
C VAL A 41 -6.60 -3.64 -16.04
N PHE A 42 -7.41 -2.66 -16.39
CA PHE A 42 -8.85 -2.76 -16.19
C PHE A 42 -9.47 -3.67 -17.26
N PRO A 43 -10.02 -4.84 -16.90
CA PRO A 43 -10.67 -5.72 -17.87
C PRO A 43 -12.05 -5.16 -18.22
N GLN A 44 -12.07 -4.12 -19.08
CA GLN A 44 -13.24 -3.27 -19.30
C GLN A 44 -14.49 -4.04 -19.77
N ALA A 45 -14.32 -5.05 -20.64
CA ALA A 45 -15.42 -5.88 -21.10
C ALA A 45 -16.05 -6.70 -19.95
N ASP A 46 -15.21 -7.36 -19.15
CA ASP A 46 -15.64 -8.14 -17.99
C ASP A 46 -16.26 -7.26 -16.89
N LEU A 47 -15.70 -6.06 -16.67
CA LEU A 47 -16.24 -5.07 -15.73
C LEU A 47 -17.67 -4.67 -16.12
N VAL A 48 -17.88 -4.23 -17.36
CA VAL A 48 -19.21 -3.83 -17.83
C VAL A 48 -20.18 -5.00 -17.81
N ALA A 49 -19.76 -6.19 -18.24
CA ALA A 49 -20.60 -7.38 -18.21
C ALA A 49 -21.02 -7.77 -16.79
N ALA A 50 -20.09 -7.67 -15.82
CA ALA A 50 -20.35 -8.11 -14.45
C ALA A 50 -21.05 -7.04 -13.60
N THR A 51 -20.74 -5.75 -13.79
CA THR A 51 -21.18 -4.66 -12.90
C THR A 51 -22.04 -3.60 -13.58
N GLY A 52 -22.15 -3.62 -14.90
CA GLY A 52 -22.82 -2.57 -15.69
C GLY A 52 -22.11 -1.21 -15.65
N ARG A 53 -20.84 -1.17 -15.21
CA ARG A 53 -20.05 0.05 -15.02
C ARG A 53 -18.64 -0.15 -15.57
N SER A 54 -18.10 0.89 -16.15
CA SER A 54 -16.69 1.02 -16.52
C SER A 54 -15.79 1.21 -15.31
N ALA A 55 -14.49 1.03 -15.51
CA ALA A 55 -13.48 1.31 -14.47
C ALA A 55 -13.58 2.73 -13.91
N PHE A 56 -13.74 3.73 -14.78
CA PHE A 56 -13.83 5.13 -14.33
C PHE A 56 -15.14 5.44 -13.62
N GLU A 57 -16.26 4.84 -14.02
CA GLU A 57 -17.50 4.97 -13.27
C GLU A 57 -17.37 4.41 -11.85
N HIS A 58 -16.61 3.34 -11.63
CA HIS A 58 -16.34 2.85 -10.26
C HIS A 58 -15.54 3.84 -9.41
N LEU A 59 -14.69 4.66 -10.03
CA LEU A 59 -13.97 5.72 -9.32
C LEU A 59 -14.87 6.89 -8.92
N THR A 60 -16.09 7.03 -9.45
CA THR A 60 -17.02 8.12 -9.08
C THR A 60 -17.95 7.75 -7.92
N THR A 61 -17.58 6.78 -7.09
CA THR A 61 -18.38 6.38 -5.92
C THR A 61 -18.54 7.54 -4.93
N ALA A 62 -19.74 7.72 -4.38
CA ALA A 62 -20.04 8.74 -3.38
C ALA A 62 -19.28 8.53 -2.05
N THR A 63 -18.81 7.31 -1.80
CA THR A 63 -18.04 6.97 -0.60
C THR A 63 -16.59 7.47 -0.63
N TRP A 64 -16.03 7.77 -1.82
CA TRP A 64 -14.65 8.25 -1.89
C TRP A 64 -14.59 9.74 -1.51
N GLY A 65 -13.96 10.01 -0.37
CA GLY A 65 -13.94 11.33 0.29
C GLY A 65 -15.01 11.51 1.37
N ALA A 66 -15.86 10.50 1.59
CA ALA A 66 -16.89 10.56 2.63
C ALA A 66 -16.27 10.47 4.05
N HIS A 67 -17.03 10.96 5.02
CA HIS A 67 -16.72 10.81 6.44
C HIS A 67 -17.72 9.87 7.09
N GLY A 68 -17.28 9.12 8.09
CA GLY A 68 -18.14 8.16 8.78
C GLY A 68 -17.59 7.76 10.13
N VAL A 69 -18.12 6.65 10.63
CA VAL A 69 -17.72 6.04 11.90
C VAL A 69 -17.47 4.56 11.64
N ASP A 70 -16.35 4.03 12.12
CA ASP A 70 -16.02 2.62 11.96
C ASP A 70 -16.80 1.71 12.92
N ALA A 71 -16.62 0.39 12.78
CA ALA A 71 -17.29 -0.60 13.62
C ALA A 71 -16.94 -0.52 15.12
N LYS A 72 -15.89 0.20 15.50
CA LYS A 72 -15.49 0.46 16.89
C LYS A 72 -15.94 1.86 17.38
N GLY A 73 -16.75 2.57 16.60
CA GLY A 73 -17.24 3.90 16.97
C GLY A 73 -16.24 5.04 16.71
N ARG A 74 -15.16 4.81 15.94
CA ARG A 74 -14.11 5.81 15.71
C ARG A 74 -14.37 6.59 14.42
N PRO A 75 -14.14 7.91 14.38
CA PRO A 75 -14.29 8.70 13.17
C PRO A 75 -13.32 8.26 12.05
N VAL A 76 -13.82 8.17 10.82
CA VAL A 76 -13.03 7.81 9.63
C VAL A 76 -13.26 8.79 8.49
N GLU A 77 -12.21 9.03 7.71
CA GLU A 77 -12.24 9.74 6.43
C GLU A 77 -11.88 8.72 5.34
N LEU A 78 -12.82 8.44 4.44
CA LEU A 78 -12.63 7.54 3.29
C LEU A 78 -11.90 8.25 2.14
N GLY A 79 -10.82 8.95 2.46
CA GLY A 79 -10.04 9.76 1.51
C GLY A 79 -9.23 8.95 0.50
N MET A 80 -9.07 7.65 0.75
CA MET A 80 -8.47 6.71 -0.18
C MET A 80 -9.53 5.80 -0.80
N ILE A 81 -9.21 5.20 -1.94
CA ILE A 81 -10.04 4.19 -2.60
C ILE A 81 -9.15 3.01 -2.98
N ALA A 82 -9.66 1.79 -2.85
CA ALA A 82 -8.92 0.61 -3.29
C ALA A 82 -9.85 -0.37 -4.02
N GLY A 83 -9.30 -0.96 -5.07
CA GLY A 83 -9.93 -1.99 -5.88
C GLY A 83 -9.20 -3.32 -5.75
N SER A 84 -9.82 -4.37 -6.24
CA SER A 84 -9.36 -5.75 -6.07
C SER A 84 -8.57 -6.23 -7.28
N LEU A 85 -7.89 -7.36 -7.12
CA LEU A 85 -7.20 -8.04 -8.20
C LEU A 85 -7.84 -9.39 -8.52
N VAL A 86 -7.85 -9.74 -9.81
CA VAL A 86 -8.07 -11.10 -10.32
C VAL A 86 -6.90 -11.47 -11.22
N ASN A 87 -6.36 -12.69 -11.10
CA ASN A 87 -5.29 -13.13 -12.00
C ASN A 87 -5.83 -13.32 -13.42
N GLU A 88 -4.99 -13.05 -14.42
CA GLU A 88 -5.32 -13.24 -15.84
C GLU A 88 -5.85 -14.66 -16.12
N ARG A 89 -5.14 -15.69 -15.64
CA ARG A 89 -5.58 -17.10 -15.76
C ARG A 89 -6.92 -17.42 -15.06
N ASP A 90 -7.30 -16.64 -14.05
CA ASP A 90 -8.46 -16.91 -13.21
C ASP A 90 -9.70 -16.12 -13.65
N ILE A 91 -9.54 -15.08 -14.49
CA ILE A 91 -10.65 -14.22 -14.91
C ILE A 91 -11.75 -14.98 -15.68
N GLY A 92 -11.38 -16.05 -16.40
CA GLY A 92 -12.34 -16.92 -17.09
C GLY A 92 -13.29 -17.67 -16.14
N ARG A 93 -12.97 -17.78 -14.85
CA ARG A 93 -13.86 -18.32 -13.81
C ARG A 93 -14.80 -17.26 -13.25
N GLY A 94 -14.55 -15.99 -13.56
CA GLY A 94 -15.32 -14.83 -13.18
C GLY A 94 -14.45 -13.71 -12.62
N LEU A 95 -14.89 -12.46 -12.84
CA LEU A 95 -14.24 -11.24 -12.38
C LEU A 95 -13.98 -11.21 -10.86
N PHE A 96 -14.84 -11.85 -10.08
CA PHE A 96 -14.75 -11.89 -8.61
C PHE A 96 -14.03 -13.15 -8.08
N THR A 97 -13.12 -13.72 -8.86
CA THR A 97 -12.28 -14.82 -8.39
C THR A 97 -11.14 -14.25 -7.54
N PRO A 98 -10.95 -14.69 -6.28
CA PRO A 98 -9.90 -14.16 -5.41
C PRO A 98 -8.50 -14.37 -5.99
N ASP A 99 -7.68 -13.32 -5.99
CA ASP A 99 -6.26 -13.37 -6.38
C ASP A 99 -5.45 -14.39 -5.56
N VAL A 100 -5.69 -14.44 -4.24
CA VAL A 100 -5.01 -15.36 -3.33
C VAL A 100 -5.94 -16.53 -2.99
N PRO A 101 -5.70 -17.74 -3.50
CA PRO A 101 -6.50 -18.90 -3.16
C PRO A 101 -6.13 -19.44 -1.78
N TYR A 102 -7.12 -20.02 -1.09
CA TYR A 102 -6.91 -20.74 0.16
C TYR A 102 -5.83 -21.81 0.00
N PRO A 103 -4.94 -21.97 0.99
CA PRO A 103 -3.97 -23.06 0.96
C PRO A 103 -4.67 -24.41 1.01
N HIS A 104 -4.12 -25.39 0.29
CA HIS A 104 -4.60 -26.78 0.29
C HIS A 104 -3.68 -27.64 1.13
N GLY A 105 -4.26 -28.55 1.92
CA GLY A 105 -3.52 -29.46 2.79
C GLY A 105 -3.15 -28.83 4.15
N PRO A 106 -2.52 -29.63 5.04
CA PRO A 106 -2.06 -29.14 6.33
C PRO A 106 -0.90 -28.13 6.16
N PRO A 107 -0.75 -27.15 7.07
CA PRO A 107 0.41 -26.27 7.07
C PRO A 107 1.73 -27.04 7.16
N ALA A 108 2.75 -26.55 6.48
CA ALA A 108 4.11 -27.03 6.68
C ALA A 108 4.68 -26.56 8.03
N ILE A 109 5.81 -27.15 8.43
CA ILE A 109 6.44 -26.85 9.72
C ILE A 109 6.77 -25.36 9.91
N ASP A 110 7.21 -24.66 8.86
CA ASP A 110 7.46 -23.23 8.86
C ASP A 110 6.17 -22.39 8.93
N GLU A 111 5.08 -22.91 8.37
CA GLU A 111 3.77 -22.24 8.32
C GLU A 111 3.04 -22.33 9.67
N HIS A 112 3.33 -23.32 10.51
CA HIS A 112 2.84 -23.36 11.90
C HIS A 112 3.33 -22.18 12.75
N VAL A 113 4.49 -21.61 12.42
CA VAL A 113 5.01 -20.41 13.09
C VAL A 113 4.37 -19.15 12.52
N PHE A 114 4.26 -19.08 11.19
CA PHE A 114 3.63 -17.95 10.52
C PHE A 114 3.17 -18.32 9.10
N PHE A 115 1.87 -18.13 8.84
CA PHE A 115 1.23 -18.52 7.60
C PHE A 115 0.55 -17.34 6.90
N SER A 116 1.31 -16.45 6.26
CA SER A 116 0.76 -15.24 5.59
C SER A 116 -0.31 -15.55 4.52
N ARG A 117 -0.23 -16.69 3.85
CA ARG A 117 -1.17 -17.05 2.77
C ARG A 117 -2.60 -17.23 3.25
N LEU A 118 -2.81 -17.79 4.44
CA LEU A 118 -4.15 -18.03 4.98
C LEU A 118 -4.95 -16.74 5.26
N PRO A 119 -4.44 -15.75 6.04
CA PRO A 119 -5.14 -14.49 6.24
C PRO A 119 -5.27 -13.70 4.94
N GLN A 120 -4.30 -13.77 4.03
CA GLN A 120 -4.41 -13.12 2.72
C GLN A 120 -5.54 -13.71 1.85
N ALA A 121 -5.66 -15.04 1.83
CA ALA A 121 -6.75 -15.73 1.15
C ALA A 121 -8.10 -15.38 1.76
N LEU A 122 -8.19 -15.35 3.10
CA LEU A 122 -9.40 -14.96 3.81
C LEU A 122 -9.84 -13.54 3.45
N SER A 123 -8.95 -12.55 3.54
CA SER A 123 -9.29 -11.16 3.21
C SER A 123 -9.71 -10.99 1.77
N THR A 124 -9.00 -11.62 0.82
CA THR A 124 -9.32 -11.51 -0.61
C THR A 124 -10.66 -12.20 -0.92
N ALA A 125 -10.94 -13.35 -0.31
CA ALA A 125 -12.21 -14.05 -0.49
C ALA A 125 -13.40 -13.26 0.08
N VAL A 126 -13.26 -12.70 1.29
CA VAL A 126 -14.30 -11.87 1.91
C VAL A 126 -14.58 -10.62 1.07
N GLU A 127 -13.54 -9.99 0.53
CA GLU A 127 -13.68 -8.86 -0.38
C GLU A 127 -14.47 -9.22 -1.64
N MET A 128 -14.16 -10.35 -2.27
CA MET A 128 -14.87 -10.80 -3.47
C MET A 128 -16.31 -11.24 -3.21
N ALA A 129 -16.60 -11.70 -1.99
CA ALA A 129 -17.93 -12.13 -1.58
C ALA A 129 -18.86 -10.97 -1.18
N GLU A 130 -18.35 -9.73 -1.12
CA GLU A 130 -19.05 -8.53 -0.67
C GLU A 130 -20.42 -8.34 -1.32
N ARG A 131 -20.49 -8.56 -2.63
CA ARG A 131 -21.72 -8.43 -3.43
C ARG A 131 -22.85 -9.38 -3.01
N ARG A 132 -22.53 -10.41 -2.23
CA ARG A 132 -23.48 -11.42 -1.71
C ARG A 132 -23.81 -11.21 -0.23
N ALA A 133 -23.22 -10.20 0.42
CA ALA A 133 -23.46 -9.93 1.83
C ALA A 133 -24.89 -9.42 2.06
N SER A 134 -25.57 -9.98 3.06
CA SER A 134 -26.97 -9.68 3.38
C SER A 134 -27.17 -8.41 4.22
N TRP A 135 -26.16 -7.54 4.32
CA TRP A 135 -26.19 -6.34 5.17
C TRP A 135 -26.39 -5.09 4.31
N PRO A 136 -27.25 -4.14 4.74
CA PRO A 136 -27.56 -2.95 3.94
C PRO A 136 -26.32 -2.05 3.85
N ARG A 137 -25.67 -2.07 2.68
CA ARG A 137 -24.61 -1.13 2.28
C ARG A 137 -25.10 -0.43 1.03
N ASP A 138 -25.82 0.65 1.23
CA ASP A 138 -26.32 1.50 0.15
C ASP A 138 -25.22 2.37 -0.48
N GLY A 139 -24.01 2.34 0.08
CA GLY A 139 -22.92 3.23 -0.36
C GLY A 139 -23.18 4.71 -0.02
N GLY A 140 -24.14 4.97 0.88
CA GLY A 140 -24.51 6.31 1.34
C GLY A 140 -24.54 6.41 2.86
N THR A 141 -25.31 5.55 3.53
CA THR A 141 -25.42 5.48 5.00
C THR A 141 -24.51 4.41 5.61
N ALA A 142 -24.17 3.38 4.85
CA ALA A 142 -23.22 2.35 5.27
C ALA A 142 -22.38 1.84 4.09
N CYS A 143 -21.10 1.59 4.34
CA CYS A 143 -20.16 1.05 3.37
C CYS A 143 -19.10 0.18 4.03
N LEU A 144 -18.25 -0.45 3.22
CA LEU A 144 -17.05 -1.11 3.71
C LEU A 144 -15.86 -0.17 3.73
N GLU A 145 -15.23 -0.11 4.89
CA GLU A 145 -13.85 0.29 5.02
C GLU A 145 -12.95 -0.88 4.58
N ARG A 146 -11.95 -0.58 3.76
CA ARG A 146 -10.92 -1.52 3.37
C ARG A 146 -9.61 -1.23 4.09
N ILE A 147 -9.01 -2.27 4.65
CA ILE A 147 -7.78 -2.15 5.44
C ILE A 147 -6.60 -2.89 4.78
N HIS A 148 -6.88 -3.83 3.89
CA HIS A 148 -5.90 -4.47 3.04
C HIS A 148 -5.86 -3.82 1.66
N VAL A 149 -4.67 -3.62 1.10
CA VAL A 149 -4.51 -3.26 -0.31
C VAL A 149 -3.65 -4.31 -0.97
N THR A 150 -4.14 -4.82 -2.08
CA THR A 150 -3.39 -5.64 -3.01
C THR A 150 -2.76 -4.66 -4.00
N GLY A 151 -1.43 -4.58 -4.01
CA GLY A 151 -0.65 -3.51 -4.65
C GLY A 151 -1.15 -3.09 -6.03
N GLY A 152 -0.95 -1.80 -6.36
CA GLY A 152 -1.23 -1.28 -7.71
C GLY A 152 -2.67 -0.88 -7.98
N THR A 153 -3.63 -1.16 -7.10
CA THR A 153 -5.05 -0.79 -7.32
C THR A 153 -5.59 0.14 -6.22
N ASN A 154 -4.99 1.32 -6.08
CA ASN A 154 -5.45 2.28 -5.08
C ASN A 154 -5.24 3.75 -5.45
N GLY A 155 -6.08 4.61 -4.88
CA GLY A 155 -6.03 6.05 -5.05
C GLY A 155 -6.19 6.84 -3.77
N VAL A 156 -5.87 8.13 -3.84
CA VAL A 156 -6.04 9.10 -2.75
C VAL A 156 -6.48 10.44 -3.32
N LEU A 157 -7.40 11.12 -2.63
CA LEU A 157 -7.78 12.48 -2.95
C LEU A 157 -6.69 13.47 -2.53
N VAL A 158 -6.46 14.51 -3.34
CA VAL A 158 -5.48 15.56 -3.05
C VAL A 158 -5.78 16.25 -1.72
N ASP A 159 -7.06 16.51 -1.43
CA ASP A 159 -7.47 17.15 -0.18
C ASP A 159 -7.14 16.26 1.03
N SER A 160 -7.44 14.96 0.96
CA SER A 160 -7.11 13.99 2.01
C SER A 160 -5.59 13.83 2.15
N LEU A 161 -4.86 13.80 1.04
CA LEU A 161 -3.40 13.73 1.01
C LEU A 161 -2.76 14.94 1.72
N ARG A 162 -3.19 16.16 1.41
CA ARG A 162 -2.66 17.40 2.01
C ARG A 162 -3.04 17.55 3.49
N ARG A 163 -4.22 17.07 3.88
CA ARG A 163 -4.71 17.10 5.27
C ARG A 163 -4.01 16.06 6.14
N GLN A 164 -4.00 14.81 5.70
CA GLN A 164 -3.53 13.66 6.49
C GLN A 164 -2.04 13.44 6.35
N ARG A 165 -1.42 13.91 5.26
CA ARG A 165 0.03 13.83 4.97
C ARG A 165 0.63 12.42 5.21
N PRO A 166 0.00 11.33 4.71
CA PRO A 166 0.55 9.99 4.83
C PRO A 166 1.82 9.79 4.01
N PHE A 167 2.66 8.87 4.48
CA PHE A 167 3.89 8.48 3.81
C PHE A 167 4.25 7.03 4.16
N THR A 168 5.00 6.37 3.29
CA THR A 168 5.60 5.08 3.58
C THR A 168 7.02 5.32 4.07
N PRO A 169 7.42 4.81 5.27
CA PRO A 169 8.78 4.96 5.75
C PRO A 169 9.82 4.45 4.72
N GLY A 170 10.90 5.20 4.54
CA GLY A 170 11.87 4.99 3.46
C GLY A 170 12.72 3.72 3.56
N PHE A 171 12.59 2.96 4.65
CA PHE A 171 13.17 1.63 4.80
C PHE A 171 12.22 0.50 4.36
N ILE A 172 10.93 0.77 4.15
CA ILE A 172 9.97 -0.22 3.66
C ILE A 172 10.25 -0.51 2.19
N GLY A 173 10.70 -1.73 1.91
CA GLY A 173 11.00 -2.20 0.56
C GLY A 173 9.87 -2.96 -0.13
N ARG A 174 8.80 -3.32 0.58
CA ARG A 174 7.67 -4.13 0.07
C ARG A 174 6.40 -3.84 0.88
N ALA A 175 5.23 -3.94 0.24
CA ALA A 175 3.93 -3.66 0.86
C ALA A 175 3.84 -2.21 1.36
N GLU A 176 4.37 -1.31 0.54
CA GLU A 176 4.45 0.12 0.75
C GLU A 176 3.08 0.79 0.87
N ASP A 177 2.10 0.28 0.13
CA ASP A 177 0.68 0.66 0.17
C ASP A 177 0.03 0.37 1.52
N GLN A 178 0.44 -0.72 2.18
CA GLN A 178 -0.04 -1.11 3.49
C GLN A 178 0.63 -0.27 4.58
N ALA A 179 1.93 -0.04 4.47
CA ALA A 179 2.66 0.82 5.40
C ALA A 179 2.32 2.31 5.27
N TYR A 180 1.77 2.74 4.13
CA TYR A 180 1.36 4.13 3.91
C TYR A 180 0.29 4.61 4.89
N LEU A 181 -0.70 3.76 5.21
CA LEU A 181 -1.71 4.11 6.21
C LEU A 181 -1.16 4.08 7.63
N LEU A 182 -0.18 3.22 7.92
CA LEU A 182 0.42 3.11 9.26
C LEU A 182 0.97 4.47 9.73
N SER A 183 1.53 5.26 8.83
CA SER A 183 2.12 6.56 9.21
C SER A 183 1.10 7.57 9.72
N VAL A 184 -0.20 7.38 9.51
CA VAL A 184 -1.24 8.32 9.97
C VAL A 184 -2.14 7.71 11.04
N LEU A 185 -1.89 6.45 11.44
CA LEU A 185 -2.58 5.86 12.59
C LEU A 185 -2.13 6.56 13.87
N GLY A 186 -3.08 6.72 14.80
CA GLY A 186 -2.84 7.35 16.10
C GLY A 186 -2.84 8.87 16.12
N ARG A 187 -3.14 9.53 14.99
CA ARG A 187 -3.43 10.96 14.96
C ARG A 187 -4.83 11.24 15.51
N THR A 188 -5.02 12.44 16.05
CA THR A 188 -6.34 12.93 16.47
C THR A 188 -7.22 13.23 15.26
N GLY A 189 -8.54 13.08 15.43
CA GLY A 189 -9.52 13.31 14.38
C GLY A 189 -9.83 12.07 13.52
N PRO A 190 -10.51 12.25 12.38
CA PRO A 190 -10.86 11.16 11.49
C PRO A 190 -9.64 10.46 10.91
N ARG A 191 -9.60 9.13 11.07
CA ARG A 191 -8.55 8.29 10.51
C ARG A 191 -8.71 8.16 8.99
N LEU A 192 -7.65 8.38 8.24
CA LEU A 192 -7.64 8.12 6.80
C LEU A 192 -7.82 6.62 6.50
N ALA A 193 -8.79 6.26 5.67
CA ALA A 193 -9.08 4.87 5.30
C ALA A 193 -9.42 4.72 3.81
N TYR A 194 -9.43 3.47 3.34
CA TYR A 194 -9.87 3.16 1.98
C TYR A 194 -11.38 2.92 1.95
N ALA A 195 -12.08 3.63 1.06
CA ALA A 195 -13.37 3.19 0.57
C ALA A 195 -13.17 1.90 -0.21
N HIS A 196 -13.94 0.87 0.14
CA HIS A 196 -14.10 -0.29 -0.74
C HIS A 196 -15.03 0.10 -1.90
N ALA A 197 -14.54 -0.03 -3.13
CA ALA A 197 -15.35 0.13 -4.33
C ALA A 197 -15.67 -1.24 -4.92
N ALA A 198 -16.85 -1.77 -4.59
CA ALA A 198 -17.31 -3.05 -5.10
C ALA A 198 -17.36 -3.03 -6.64
N GLY A 199 -16.61 -3.94 -7.27
CA GLY A 199 -16.51 -4.00 -8.73
C GLY A 199 -15.38 -3.17 -9.34
N LEU A 200 -14.64 -2.37 -8.57
CA LEU A 200 -13.36 -1.84 -9.00
C LEU A 200 -12.33 -2.98 -8.98
N VAL A 201 -12.25 -3.76 -10.06
CA VAL A 201 -11.36 -4.93 -10.17
C VAL A 201 -10.39 -4.71 -11.33
N MET A 202 -9.11 -4.96 -11.09
CA MET A 202 -8.08 -5.02 -12.13
C MET A 202 -7.64 -6.46 -12.36
N ARG A 203 -7.28 -6.76 -13.60
CA ARG A 203 -6.66 -8.02 -13.98
C ARG A 203 -5.16 -7.90 -13.78
N HIS A 204 -4.56 -8.90 -13.15
CA HIS A 204 -3.12 -8.99 -12.92
C HIS A 204 -2.48 -9.98 -13.89
N ASP A 205 -1.66 -9.45 -14.81
CA ASP A 205 -1.04 -10.18 -15.91
C ASP A 205 0.39 -10.66 -15.53
N LYS A 206 0.58 -11.12 -14.28
CA LYS A 206 1.91 -11.53 -13.74
C LYS A 206 2.66 -12.48 -14.67
N GLU A 207 1.97 -13.49 -15.19
CA GLU A 207 2.57 -14.58 -15.97
C GLU A 207 2.94 -14.14 -17.39
N ALA A 208 2.21 -13.19 -17.96
CA ALA A 208 2.54 -12.60 -19.26
C ALA A 208 3.77 -11.67 -19.18
N PHE A 209 4.01 -11.06 -18.02
CA PHE A 209 5.15 -10.19 -17.75
C PHE A 209 6.38 -10.94 -17.20
N ALA A 210 6.20 -12.11 -16.58
CA ALA A 210 7.26 -12.88 -15.95
C ALA A 210 7.56 -14.18 -16.72
N GLY A 211 8.54 -14.12 -17.64
CA GLY A 211 9.26 -15.30 -18.16
C GLY A 211 10.14 -15.97 -17.08
N GLU A 212 11.28 -16.58 -17.46
CA GLU A 212 12.21 -17.40 -16.63
C GLU A 212 12.69 -16.83 -15.26
N SER A 213 12.28 -15.62 -14.84
CA SER A 213 12.63 -14.95 -13.58
C SER A 213 11.86 -15.41 -12.33
N ILE A 214 10.92 -16.37 -12.46
CA ILE A 214 9.97 -16.77 -11.41
C ILE A 214 10.66 -17.40 -10.18
N ALA A 215 11.73 -18.18 -10.35
CA ALA A 215 12.37 -18.90 -9.24
C ALA A 215 13.13 -17.95 -8.28
N ALA A 216 13.97 -17.06 -8.82
CA ALA A 216 14.67 -16.05 -8.03
C ALA A 216 13.69 -15.05 -7.38
N ALA A 217 12.60 -14.70 -8.08
CA ALA A 217 11.53 -13.87 -7.54
C ALA A 217 10.81 -14.54 -6.35
N ARG A 218 10.73 -15.88 -6.31
CA ARG A 218 10.12 -16.65 -5.22
C ARG A 218 10.92 -16.57 -3.93
N ILE A 219 12.23 -16.78 -3.98
CA ILE A 219 13.11 -16.65 -2.79
C ILE A 219 13.13 -15.20 -2.30
N GLY A 220 13.26 -14.24 -3.22
CA GLY A 220 13.21 -12.81 -2.87
C GLY A 220 11.90 -12.40 -2.20
N THR A 221 10.77 -12.95 -2.67
CA THR A 221 9.44 -12.76 -2.07
C THR A 221 9.36 -13.39 -0.68
N LEU A 222 9.81 -14.63 -0.55
CA LEU A 222 9.79 -15.35 0.72
C LEU A 222 10.62 -14.62 1.77
N VAL A 223 11.86 -14.23 1.44
CA VAL A 223 12.74 -13.40 2.31
C VAL A 223 12.07 -12.05 2.64
N GLY A 224 11.37 -11.45 1.68
CA GLY A 224 10.62 -10.21 1.87
C GLY A 224 9.55 -10.30 2.96
N ASP A 225 8.87 -11.43 3.12
CA ASP A 225 7.89 -11.62 4.20
C ASP A 225 8.54 -11.59 5.59
N TYR A 226 9.77 -12.08 5.76
CA TYR A 226 10.48 -12.02 7.04
C TYR A 226 10.91 -10.60 7.39
N VAL A 227 11.49 -9.89 6.41
CA VAL A 227 11.84 -8.47 6.56
C VAL A 227 10.60 -7.67 6.93
N ARG A 228 9.46 -7.98 6.29
CA ARG A 228 8.18 -7.34 6.58
C ARG A 228 7.69 -7.59 8.01
N VAL A 229 7.91 -8.77 8.59
CA VAL A 229 7.57 -9.03 10.01
C VAL A 229 8.36 -8.09 10.93
N LEU A 230 9.66 -7.94 10.69
CA LEU A 230 10.52 -7.05 11.47
C LEU A 230 10.12 -5.58 11.30
N ASP A 231 10.04 -5.13 10.05
CA ASP A 231 9.78 -3.73 9.71
C ASP A 231 8.38 -3.28 10.18
N PHE A 232 7.33 -4.09 9.96
CA PHE A 232 5.97 -3.69 10.33
C PHE A 232 5.78 -3.70 11.85
N SER A 233 6.39 -4.65 12.55
CA SER A 233 6.37 -4.67 14.01
C SER A 233 7.08 -3.45 14.60
N ALA A 234 8.23 -3.05 14.02
CA ALA A 234 8.95 -1.84 14.44
C ALA A 234 8.19 -0.55 14.10
N CYS A 235 7.55 -0.48 12.92
CA CYS A 235 6.68 0.64 12.55
C CYS A 235 5.52 0.81 13.53
N VAL A 236 4.82 -0.27 13.87
CA VAL A 236 3.69 -0.22 14.81
C VAL A 236 4.14 0.22 16.20
N ASP A 237 5.26 -0.31 16.71
CA ASP A 237 5.83 0.14 17.98
C ASP A 237 6.18 1.64 17.97
N ALA A 238 6.77 2.12 16.86
CA ALA A 238 7.16 3.52 16.73
C ALA A 238 5.96 4.47 16.71
N ILE A 239 4.88 4.15 15.98
CA ILE A 239 3.69 5.01 15.87
C ILE A 239 2.78 4.93 17.10
N SER A 240 2.71 3.78 17.78
CA SER A 240 1.97 3.64 19.03
C SER A 240 2.66 4.33 20.22
N GLY A 241 3.96 4.63 20.10
CA GLY A 241 4.78 5.26 21.13
C GLY A 241 4.93 6.78 21.04
N ASP A 242 4.17 7.48 20.18
CA ASP A 242 4.30 8.93 19.98
C ASP A 242 3.62 9.79 21.08
N GLY A 243 3.08 9.16 22.13
CA GLY A 243 2.81 9.83 23.42
C GLY A 243 1.72 10.88 23.44
N ALA A 244 0.87 10.96 22.42
CA ALA A 244 -0.37 11.72 22.50
C ALA A 244 -1.36 10.98 23.42
N ASP A 245 -1.98 11.68 24.37
CA ASP A 245 -3.06 11.13 25.19
C ASP A 245 -4.16 10.54 24.27
N GLY A 246 -4.43 9.24 24.42
CA GLY A 246 -5.39 8.51 23.58
C GLY A 246 -4.83 7.86 22.31
N ALA A 247 -3.51 7.84 22.11
CA ALA A 247 -2.90 7.10 21.01
C ALA A 247 -3.12 5.57 21.15
N PRO A 248 -3.46 4.85 20.06
CA PRO A 248 -3.72 3.41 20.09
C PRO A 248 -2.44 2.64 20.45
N GLY A 249 -2.57 1.65 21.34
CA GLY A 249 -1.47 0.75 21.65
C GLY A 249 -1.12 -0.15 20.45
N PRO A 250 0.03 -0.84 20.49
CA PRO A 250 0.42 -1.74 19.40
C PRO A 250 -0.62 -2.81 19.07
N ALA A 251 -1.35 -3.29 20.08
CA ALA A 251 -2.46 -4.23 19.91
C ALA A 251 -3.65 -3.60 19.17
N ASP A 252 -4.04 -2.37 19.51
CA ASP A 252 -5.14 -1.67 18.84
C ASP A 252 -4.85 -1.40 17.36
N VAL A 253 -3.59 -1.06 17.05
CA VAL A 253 -3.11 -0.88 15.68
C VAL A 253 -3.13 -2.20 14.94
N LYS A 254 -2.61 -3.28 15.54
CA LYS A 254 -2.64 -4.62 14.95
C LYS A 254 -4.06 -5.08 14.66
N ASP A 255 -4.96 -4.95 15.64
CA ASP A 255 -6.38 -5.29 15.50
C ASP A 255 -7.06 -4.54 14.36
N LEU A 256 -6.71 -3.26 14.19
CA LEU A 256 -7.23 -2.47 13.09
C LEU A 256 -6.80 -3.06 11.74
N ILE A 257 -5.54 -3.48 11.60
CA ILE A 257 -4.97 -3.88 10.30
C ILE A 257 -5.00 -5.40 10.04
N ASP A 258 -5.57 -6.18 10.95
CA ASP A 258 -5.80 -7.61 10.80
C ASP A 258 -6.97 -7.91 9.83
N PRO A 259 -6.99 -9.12 9.23
CA PRO A 259 -5.97 -10.17 9.34
C PRO A 259 -4.85 -10.02 8.31
N PHE A 260 -5.00 -9.14 7.31
CA PHE A 260 -4.10 -9.10 6.15
C PHE A 260 -2.72 -8.52 6.46
N THR A 261 -2.70 -7.26 6.90
CA THR A 261 -1.46 -6.53 7.18
C THR A 261 -0.95 -6.89 8.57
N GLY A 262 -1.87 -7.03 9.53
CA GLY A 262 -1.56 -7.27 10.93
C GLY A 262 -0.97 -8.64 11.22
N CYS A 263 -1.10 -9.62 10.33
CA CYS A 263 -0.38 -10.89 10.49
C CYS A 263 1.15 -10.68 10.52
N PHE A 264 1.67 -9.65 9.84
CA PHE A 264 3.09 -9.29 9.87
C PHE A 264 3.50 -8.48 11.10
N VAL A 265 2.58 -8.18 12.02
CA VAL A 265 2.88 -7.48 13.27
C VAL A 265 2.89 -8.50 14.40
N SER A 266 4.04 -8.62 15.05
CA SER A 266 4.29 -9.59 16.13
C SER A 266 4.87 -8.91 17.36
N HIS A 267 4.51 -9.40 18.54
CA HIS A 267 5.15 -9.03 19.80
C HIS A 267 6.55 -9.65 19.97
N LEU A 268 6.85 -10.72 19.21
CA LEU A 268 8.13 -11.43 19.20
C LEU A 268 8.70 -11.49 17.77
N PRO A 269 8.94 -10.34 17.11
CA PRO A 269 9.22 -10.30 15.68
C PRO A 269 10.53 -11.00 15.32
N VAL A 270 11.55 -10.90 16.18
CA VAL A 270 12.85 -11.60 16.01
C VAL A 270 12.67 -13.11 16.09
N THR A 271 11.98 -13.60 17.13
CA THR A 271 11.76 -15.04 17.34
C THR A 271 10.96 -15.65 16.19
N VAL A 272 9.84 -15.01 15.80
CA VAL A 272 9.02 -15.48 14.66
C VAL A 272 9.85 -15.53 13.38
N THR A 273 10.63 -14.49 13.12
CA THR A 273 11.46 -14.38 11.92
C THR A 273 12.53 -15.46 11.86
N LEU A 274 13.36 -15.59 12.90
CA LEU A 274 14.48 -16.53 12.92
C LEU A 274 14.02 -17.99 12.98
N LEU A 275 12.96 -18.28 13.75
CA LEU A 275 12.40 -19.63 13.84
C LEU A 275 11.82 -20.05 12.49
N ARG A 276 10.99 -19.20 11.86
CA ARG A 276 10.43 -19.49 10.54
C ARG A 276 11.55 -19.64 9.50
N PHE A 277 12.58 -18.80 9.56
CA PHE A 277 13.72 -18.87 8.63
C PHE A 277 14.46 -20.20 8.74
N GLY A 278 14.78 -20.63 9.97
CA GLY A 278 15.45 -21.90 10.22
C GLY A 278 14.61 -23.11 9.80
N LEU A 279 13.32 -23.13 10.14
CA LEU A 279 12.40 -24.20 9.74
C LEU A 279 12.23 -24.28 8.23
N ARG A 280 12.16 -23.12 7.55
CA ARG A 280 12.05 -23.08 6.10
C ARG A 280 13.30 -23.60 5.41
N LEU A 281 14.49 -23.23 5.92
CA LEU A 281 15.75 -23.73 5.43
C LEU A 281 15.85 -25.25 5.61
N ALA A 282 15.51 -25.76 6.79
CA ALA A 282 15.49 -27.20 7.08
C ALA A 282 14.53 -27.96 6.15
N ARG A 283 13.41 -27.34 5.79
CA ARG A 283 12.47 -27.91 4.83
C ARG A 283 13.06 -28.03 3.43
N PHE A 284 13.71 -26.98 2.91
CA PHE A 284 14.39 -27.07 1.60
C PHE A 284 15.44 -28.19 1.56
N VAL A 285 16.19 -28.36 2.66
CA VAL A 285 17.18 -29.44 2.78
C VAL A 285 16.51 -30.82 2.80
N THR A 286 15.45 -31.00 3.60
CA THR A 286 14.70 -32.27 3.68
C THR A 286 14.01 -32.62 2.35
N ASP A 287 13.53 -31.61 1.62
CA ASP A 287 12.90 -31.75 0.31
C ASP A 287 13.93 -32.03 -0.81
N GLY A 288 15.24 -32.00 -0.51
CA GLY A 288 16.32 -32.22 -1.47
C GLY A 288 16.65 -31.02 -2.37
N ASP A 289 16.01 -29.87 -2.16
CA ASP A 289 16.20 -28.64 -2.94
C ASP A 289 17.39 -27.83 -2.38
N LEU A 290 18.59 -28.38 -2.52
CA LEU A 290 19.82 -27.79 -1.98
C LEU A 290 20.18 -26.45 -2.65
N ALA A 291 19.80 -26.26 -3.91
CA ALA A 291 20.03 -24.99 -4.61
C ALA A 291 19.18 -23.87 -4.00
N ALA A 292 17.88 -24.10 -3.80
CA ALA A 292 17.02 -23.13 -3.12
C ALA A 292 17.43 -22.93 -1.66
N ALA A 293 17.85 -23.98 -0.95
CA ALA A 293 18.35 -23.88 0.42
C ALA A 293 19.56 -22.92 0.50
N HIS A 294 20.54 -23.10 -0.38
CA HIS A 294 21.75 -22.26 -0.42
C HIS A 294 21.43 -20.80 -0.77
N GLU A 295 20.63 -20.56 -1.81
CA GLU A 295 20.22 -19.21 -2.19
C GLU A 295 19.40 -18.54 -1.08
N PHE A 296 18.43 -19.25 -0.51
CA PHE A 296 17.60 -18.76 0.59
C PHE A 296 18.45 -18.42 1.82
N ALA A 297 19.45 -19.23 2.14
CA ALA A 297 20.38 -18.96 3.24
C ALA A 297 21.17 -17.67 3.02
N LEU A 298 21.77 -17.50 1.84
CA LEU A 298 22.59 -16.32 1.53
C LEU A 298 21.77 -15.03 1.45
N VAL A 299 20.69 -15.05 0.68
CA VAL A 299 19.81 -13.88 0.49
C VAL A 299 19.11 -13.54 1.81
N GLY A 300 18.65 -14.56 2.53
CA GLY A 300 17.99 -14.43 3.82
C GLY A 300 18.90 -13.86 4.89
N ALA A 301 20.08 -14.44 5.11
CA ALA A 301 21.02 -13.99 6.13
C ALA A 301 21.37 -12.50 5.97
N ARG A 302 21.65 -12.07 4.73
CA ARG A 302 21.96 -10.67 4.43
C ARG A 302 20.76 -9.75 4.71
N ARG A 303 19.61 -10.01 4.08
CA ARG A 303 18.45 -9.10 4.16
C ARG A 303 17.79 -9.09 5.54
N ILE A 304 17.74 -10.23 6.22
CA ILE A 304 17.24 -10.32 7.60
C ILE A 304 18.23 -9.64 8.55
N GLY A 305 19.54 -9.83 8.36
CA GLY A 305 20.56 -9.11 9.14
C GLY A 305 20.42 -7.60 9.03
N GLU A 306 20.33 -7.07 7.80
CA GLU A 306 20.09 -5.64 7.54
C GLU A 306 18.80 -5.12 8.19
N ALA A 307 17.74 -5.94 8.24
CA ALA A 307 16.49 -5.58 8.90
C ALA A 307 16.59 -5.64 10.43
N LEU A 308 17.31 -6.62 11.00
CA LEU A 308 17.56 -6.72 12.43
C LEU A 308 18.39 -5.54 12.93
N ASP A 309 19.50 -5.22 12.27
CA ASP A 309 20.38 -4.08 12.63
C ASP A 309 19.61 -2.75 12.65
N ARG A 310 18.57 -2.64 11.84
CA ARG A 310 17.67 -1.48 11.82
C ARG A 310 16.61 -1.52 12.92
N THR A 311 15.98 -2.67 13.13
CA THR A 311 14.75 -2.80 13.94
C THR A 311 14.99 -3.15 15.40
N LEU A 312 16.19 -3.61 15.76
CA LEU A 312 16.56 -3.88 17.16
C LEU A 312 16.57 -2.61 18.01
N ASP A 313 17.00 -1.49 17.45
CA ASP A 313 16.91 -0.19 18.11
C ASP A 313 15.59 0.51 17.75
N ARG A 314 14.59 0.32 18.63
CA ARG A 314 13.27 0.93 18.48
C ARG A 314 13.31 2.47 18.50
N SER A 315 14.26 3.07 19.19
CA SER A 315 14.39 4.53 19.25
C SER A 315 14.84 5.08 17.90
N ARG A 316 15.79 4.40 17.24
CA ARG A 316 16.25 4.73 15.90
C ARG A 316 15.13 4.68 14.87
N VAL A 317 14.31 3.64 14.88
CA VAL A 317 13.15 3.51 13.96
C VAL A 317 12.16 4.64 14.19
N ARG A 318 11.88 4.95 15.46
CA ARG A 318 10.98 6.06 15.83
C ARG A 318 11.50 7.40 15.35
N ASP A 319 12.78 7.68 15.54
CA ASP A 319 13.40 8.92 15.09
C ASP A 319 13.45 9.01 13.56
N GLU A 320 13.65 7.90 12.86
CA GLU A 320 13.57 7.85 11.40
C GLU A 320 12.17 8.21 10.89
N ILE A 321 11.12 7.59 11.46
CA ILE A 321 9.73 7.89 11.12
C ILE A 321 9.39 9.35 11.44
N ARG A 322 9.84 9.89 12.57
CA ARG A 322 9.63 11.30 12.93
C ARG A 322 10.32 12.26 11.98
N ARG A 323 11.57 11.98 11.60
CA ARG A 323 12.31 12.78 10.61
C ARG A 323 11.61 12.76 9.27
N GLU A 324 11.17 11.60 8.80
CA GLU A 324 10.44 11.49 7.53
C GLU A 324 9.11 12.22 7.57
N ARG A 325 8.34 12.08 8.66
CA ARG A 325 7.11 12.83 8.88
C ARG A 325 7.35 14.34 8.80
N ALA A 326 8.39 14.85 9.46
CA ALA A 326 8.71 16.27 9.47
C ALA A 326 9.07 16.77 8.06
N GLY A 327 9.84 16.00 7.29
CA GLY A 327 10.17 16.37 5.91
C GLY A 327 8.95 16.32 5.00
N TRP A 328 8.10 15.30 5.07
CA TRP A 328 6.84 15.25 4.30
C TRP A 328 5.91 16.40 4.67
N ASN A 329 5.80 16.76 5.95
CA ASN A 329 5.06 17.94 6.38
C ASN A 329 5.61 19.21 5.73
N THR A 330 6.93 19.41 5.77
CA THR A 330 7.59 20.55 5.13
C THR A 330 7.30 20.62 3.64
N CYS A 331 7.28 19.47 2.96
CA CYS A 331 6.93 19.39 1.53
C CYS A 331 5.49 19.87 1.27
N PHE A 332 4.52 19.39 2.05
CA PHE A 332 3.12 19.83 1.91
C PHE A 332 2.93 21.29 2.33
N ASP A 333 3.62 21.78 3.36
CA ASP A 333 3.59 23.20 3.75
C ASP A 333 4.13 24.10 2.63
N ALA A 334 5.19 23.67 1.94
CA ALA A 334 5.72 24.38 0.78
C ALA A 334 4.73 24.41 -0.39
N LEU A 335 3.98 23.33 -0.63
CA LEU A 335 2.91 23.30 -1.63
C LEU A 335 1.76 24.23 -1.25
N ASP A 336 1.36 24.24 0.02
CA ASP A 336 0.32 25.13 0.55
C ASP A 336 0.72 26.60 0.39
N ALA A 337 1.97 26.93 0.70
CA ALA A 337 2.54 28.28 0.51
C ALA A 337 2.63 28.67 -0.97
N LEU A 338 3.06 27.76 -1.85
CA LEU A 338 3.13 27.99 -3.30
C LEU A 338 1.74 28.27 -3.88
N GLU A 339 0.73 27.48 -3.52
CA GLU A 339 -0.65 27.69 -3.97
C GLU A 339 -1.22 29.03 -3.48
N ALA A 340 -0.94 29.41 -2.23
CA ALA A 340 -1.33 30.71 -1.70
C ALA A 340 -0.66 31.86 -2.46
N GLY A 341 0.65 31.76 -2.73
CA GLY A 341 1.40 32.74 -3.51
C GLY A 341 0.89 32.89 -4.95
N ILE A 342 0.58 31.78 -5.62
CA ILE A 342 -0.02 31.80 -6.97
C ILE A 342 -1.36 32.55 -6.95
N ARG A 343 -2.23 32.28 -5.95
CA ARG A 343 -3.52 32.98 -5.82
C ARG A 343 -3.37 34.47 -5.55
N GLN A 344 -2.31 34.88 -4.87
CA GLN A 344 -2.01 36.28 -4.57
C GLN A 344 -1.26 37.00 -5.70
N GLY A 345 -0.86 36.29 -6.75
CA GLY A 345 -0.06 36.85 -7.84
C GLY A 345 1.40 37.14 -7.46
N ASP A 346 1.94 36.43 -6.46
CA ASP A 346 3.34 36.57 -6.07
C ASP A 346 4.28 36.20 -7.24
N PRO A 347 5.19 37.09 -7.67
CA PRO A 347 6.06 36.84 -8.82
C PRO A 347 6.93 35.59 -8.68
N GLY A 348 7.42 35.28 -7.47
CA GLY A 348 8.24 34.11 -7.21
C GLY A 348 7.44 32.81 -7.35
N ALA A 349 6.24 32.78 -6.77
CA ALA A 349 5.31 31.66 -6.86
C ALA A 349 4.86 31.40 -8.32
N LEU A 350 4.60 32.45 -9.09
CA LEU A 350 4.27 32.34 -10.51
C LEU A 350 5.44 31.79 -11.34
N ALA A 351 6.67 32.25 -11.08
CA ALA A 351 7.86 31.71 -11.74
C ALA A 351 8.08 30.23 -11.43
N LEU A 352 7.88 29.81 -10.17
CA LEU A 352 7.96 28.40 -9.77
C LEU A 352 6.87 27.54 -10.43
N ARG A 353 5.63 28.04 -10.52
CA ARG A 353 4.54 27.38 -11.26
C ARG A 353 4.93 27.16 -12.71
N ASP A 354 5.41 28.20 -13.37
CA ASP A 354 5.75 28.15 -14.79
C ASP A 354 6.92 27.19 -15.06
N ARG A 355 7.93 27.17 -14.18
CA ARG A 355 9.00 26.18 -14.22
C ARG A 355 8.49 24.76 -14.00
N GLY A 356 7.57 24.56 -13.06
CA GLY A 356 6.93 23.26 -12.82
C GLY A 356 6.17 22.76 -14.06
N ARG A 357 5.42 23.63 -14.73
CA ARG A 357 4.72 23.33 -15.99
C ARG A 357 5.69 22.95 -17.10
N GLU A 358 6.81 23.65 -17.23
CA GLU A 358 7.84 23.36 -18.22
C GLU A 358 8.44 21.96 -18.02
N ILE A 359 8.81 21.61 -16.78
CA ILE A 359 9.35 20.28 -16.44
C ILE A 359 8.33 19.20 -16.79
N ILE A 360 7.07 19.35 -16.37
CA ILE A 360 6.00 18.37 -16.61
C ILE A 360 5.72 18.22 -18.11
N ALA A 361 5.72 19.33 -18.86
CA ALA A 361 5.56 19.29 -20.31
C ALA A 361 6.72 18.54 -20.99
N GLY A 362 7.95 18.73 -20.50
CA GLY A 362 9.14 18.02 -20.96
C GLY A 362 9.11 16.50 -20.71
N CYS A 363 8.31 16.04 -19.75
CA CYS A 363 8.13 14.61 -19.45
C CYS A 363 7.05 13.92 -20.30
N ARG A 364 6.32 14.64 -21.17
CA ARG A 364 5.29 14.02 -22.02
C ARG A 364 5.93 13.12 -23.08
N VAL A 365 5.67 11.83 -22.99
CA VAL A 365 6.03 10.85 -24.01
C VAL A 365 5.09 11.02 -25.21
N GLY A 366 5.60 11.46 -26.37
CA GLY A 366 4.83 11.48 -27.63
C GLY A 366 4.67 12.81 -28.35
N ALA A 367 5.26 13.92 -27.90
CA ALA A 367 5.36 15.14 -28.72
C ALA A 367 6.70 15.14 -29.46
N SER A 368 6.75 14.54 -30.64
CA SER A 368 7.82 14.79 -31.61
C SER A 368 7.98 16.30 -31.78
N ARG A 369 9.13 16.85 -31.36
CA ARG A 369 9.61 18.15 -31.84
C ARG A 369 9.67 18.05 -33.37
N ALA A 370 8.73 18.68 -34.05
CA ALA A 370 8.89 18.94 -35.47
C ALA A 370 10.15 19.84 -35.61
N PRO A 371 11.15 19.46 -36.43
CA PRO A 371 12.27 20.34 -36.69
C PRO A 371 11.76 21.57 -37.44
N HIS A 372 12.18 22.75 -36.97
CA HIS A 372 11.98 24.03 -37.63
C HIS A 372 12.67 24.10 -39.00
#